data_AF-A0A842WM70-F1
#
_entry.id   AF-A0A842WM70-F1
#
_cell.length_a   1.000
_cell.length_b   1.000
_cell.length_c   1.000
_cell.angle_alpha   90.00
_cell.angle_beta   90.00
_cell.angle_gamma   90.00
#
_symmetry.space_group_name_H-M   'P 1'
#
loop_
_entity.id
_entity.type
_entity.pdbx_description
1 polymer ?
#
loop_
_entity_poly.entity_id
_entity_poly.type
_entity_poly.pdbx_seq_one_letter_code
_entity_poly.pdbx_strand_id
1 'polypeptide(L)'
;MLITKEDLKKLREEANITQLDLAEAVGVTQAYIARMEKGSLDPKLSLVNKIVDYLTKSRTIRCLEIMTANPKTIDARKSVANAIEVMQKYGYSQLPVVRTGRIVGMITERDIIRNLQHDASKISVEAVVETSGPPRIDESTPIDSILPLFDLHQAVLLLNQGRLSGIITRSDLLKLGLS
;
A
#
# COMPACT_ATOMS: atom_id res chain seq x y z
N MET A 1 2.29 19.28 8.10
CA MET A 1 3.10 18.58 9.11
C MET A 1 4.21 19.52 9.54
N LEU A 2 4.25 19.98 10.80
CA LEU A 2 5.39 20.74 11.32
C LEU A 2 6.47 19.74 11.71
N ILE A 3 7.60 19.75 11.00
CA ILE A 3 8.80 19.02 11.41
C ILE A 3 9.37 19.76 12.62
N THR A 4 9.50 19.07 13.76
CA THR A 4 10.14 19.65 14.94
C THR A 4 11.67 19.64 14.78
N LYS A 5 12.36 20.42 15.62
CA LYS A 5 13.84 20.49 15.68
C LYS A 5 14.51 19.11 15.84
N GLU A 6 13.88 18.19 16.56
CA GLU A 6 14.38 16.83 16.82
C GLU A 6 14.12 15.88 15.64
N ASP A 7 13.10 16.17 14.83
CA ASP A 7 12.71 15.36 13.68
C ASP A 7 13.70 15.52 12.52
N LEU A 8 14.21 16.74 12.26
CA LEU A 8 15.07 16.99 11.09
C LEU A 8 16.39 16.20 11.16
N LYS A 9 17.09 16.27 12.29
CA LYS A 9 18.37 15.56 12.47
C LYS A 9 18.17 14.06 12.36
N LYS A 10 17.13 13.54 13.02
CA LYS A 10 16.76 12.13 12.99
C LYS A 10 16.47 11.66 11.58
N LEU A 11 15.62 12.37 10.84
CA LEU A 11 15.25 12.05 9.45
C LEU A 11 16.47 12.05 8.52
N ARG A 12 17.40 13.00 8.69
CA ARG A 12 18.64 13.07 7.91
C ARG A 12 19.55 11.87 8.17
N GLU A 13 19.76 11.51 9.44
CA GLU A 13 20.59 10.36 9.83
C GLU A 13 19.94 9.03 9.39
N GLU A 14 18.63 8.94 9.49
CA GLU A 14 17.80 7.84 9.01
C GLU A 14 17.82 7.64 7.48
N ALA A 15 18.15 8.70 6.73
CA ALA A 15 18.38 8.68 5.30
C ALA A 15 19.86 8.43 4.94
N ASN A 16 20.75 8.23 5.93
CA ASN A 16 22.20 8.02 5.75
C ASN A 16 22.91 9.13 4.96
N ILE A 17 22.49 10.39 5.11
CA ILE A 17 23.14 11.54 4.46
C ILE A 17 23.74 12.50 5.48
N THR A 18 24.79 13.22 5.10
CA THR A 18 25.43 14.23 5.95
C THR A 18 24.68 15.57 5.91
N GLN A 19 25.01 16.48 6.84
CA GLN A 19 24.49 17.85 6.79
C GLN A 19 24.92 18.58 5.51
N LEU A 20 26.09 18.24 4.96
CA LEU A 20 26.60 18.82 3.73
C LEU A 20 25.75 18.35 2.54
N ASP A 21 25.51 17.05 2.42
CA ASP A 21 24.70 16.47 1.35
C ASP A 21 23.27 17.06 1.33
N LEU A 22 22.66 17.21 2.51
CA LEU A 22 21.34 17.84 2.63
C LEU A 22 21.39 19.31 2.21
N ALA A 23 22.42 20.04 2.61
CA ALA A 23 22.58 21.45 2.31
C ALA A 23 22.74 21.70 0.80
N GLU A 24 23.58 20.89 0.13
CA GLU A 24 23.78 20.94 -1.32
C GLU A 24 22.48 20.64 -2.07
N ALA A 25 21.73 19.62 -1.63
CA ALA A 25 20.48 19.21 -2.27
C ALA A 25 19.37 20.28 -2.24
N VAL A 26 19.30 21.07 -1.16
CA VAL A 26 18.24 22.08 -0.99
C VAL A 26 18.72 23.52 -1.26
N GLY A 27 19.99 23.69 -1.62
CA GLY A 27 20.58 24.97 -2.01
C GLY A 27 20.84 25.93 -0.83
N VAL A 28 21.33 25.40 0.29
CA VAL A 28 21.74 26.18 1.47
C VAL A 28 23.14 25.79 1.93
N THR A 29 23.67 26.47 2.96
CA THR A 29 24.98 26.12 3.51
C THR A 29 24.87 25.03 4.58
N GLN A 30 25.91 24.22 4.76
CA GLN A 30 25.98 23.22 5.84
C GLN A 30 25.76 23.88 7.23
N ALA A 31 26.31 25.08 7.44
CA ALA A 31 26.11 25.84 8.67
C ALA A 31 24.64 26.22 8.90
N TYR A 32 23.87 26.47 7.84
CA TYR A 32 22.44 26.72 7.90
C TYR A 32 21.70 25.50 8.45
N ILE A 33 21.94 24.32 7.88
CA ILE A 33 21.37 23.04 8.35
C ILE A 33 21.77 22.77 9.81
N ALA A 34 23.05 22.95 10.17
CA ALA A 34 23.52 22.74 11.54
C ALA A 34 22.83 23.67 12.56
N ARG A 35 22.55 24.92 12.18
CA ARG A 35 21.82 25.88 13.03
C ARG A 35 20.33 25.52 13.17
N MET A 36 19.72 24.98 12.11
CA MET A 36 18.34 24.46 12.16
C MET A 36 18.23 23.26 13.09
N GLU A 37 19.11 22.26 12.95
CA GLU A 37 19.10 21.06 13.82
C GLU A 37 19.35 21.41 15.30
N LYS A 38 20.07 22.51 15.57
CA LYS A 38 20.27 23.05 16.92
C LYS A 38 19.10 23.90 17.43
N GLY A 39 18.07 24.15 16.60
CA GLY A 39 16.93 25.01 16.95
C GLY A 39 17.25 26.50 17.07
N SER A 40 18.42 26.93 16.57
CA SER A 40 18.90 28.33 16.65
C SER A 40 18.52 29.18 15.42
N LEU A 41 17.73 28.61 14.52
CA LEU A 41 17.34 29.21 13.26
C LEU A 41 15.94 28.72 12.86
N ASP A 42 15.06 29.66 12.55
CA ASP A 42 13.74 29.39 12.00
C ASP A 42 13.77 29.57 10.46
N PRO A 43 13.65 28.48 9.67
CA PRO A 43 13.70 28.54 8.22
C PRO A 43 12.39 29.05 7.61
N LYS A 44 12.46 29.53 6.37
CA LYS A 44 11.23 29.76 5.58
C LYS A 44 10.53 28.43 5.28
N LEU A 45 9.19 28.44 5.29
CA LEU A 45 8.37 27.25 5.01
C LEU A 45 8.70 26.58 3.66
N SER A 46 9.03 27.36 2.64
CA SER A 46 9.43 26.82 1.33
C SER A 46 10.70 25.97 1.37
N LEU A 47 11.65 26.29 2.26
CA LEU A 47 12.85 25.50 2.48
C LEU A 47 12.54 24.24 3.29
N VAL A 48 11.67 24.34 4.31
CA VAL A 48 11.20 23.18 5.05
C VAL A 48 10.58 22.16 4.10
N ASN A 49 9.69 22.58 3.20
CA ASN A 49 9.06 21.71 2.22
C ASN A 49 10.09 21.02 1.31
N LYS A 50 11.11 21.75 0.81
CA LYS A 50 12.19 21.17 0.01
C LYS A 50 12.99 20.12 0.78
N ILE A 51 13.29 20.39 2.05
CA ILE A 51 14.00 19.46 2.93
C ILE A 51 13.18 18.21 3.16
N VAL A 52 11.87 18.35 3.44
CA VAL A 52 10.94 17.22 3.60
C VAL A 52 10.98 16.37 2.35
N ASP A 53 10.73 16.95 1.18
CA ASP A 53 10.70 16.26 -0.11
C ASP A 53 12.00 15.51 -0.39
N TYR A 54 13.15 16.11 -0.09
CA TYR A 54 14.44 15.47 -0.34
C TYR A 54 14.68 14.28 0.61
N LEU A 55 14.39 14.46 1.91
CA LEU A 55 14.58 13.42 2.92
C LEU A 55 13.60 12.26 2.76
N THR A 56 12.39 12.52 2.27
CA THR A 56 11.39 11.46 2.02
C THR A 56 11.55 10.81 0.66
N LYS A 57 12.07 11.50 -0.36
CA LYS A 57 12.33 10.92 -1.70
C LYS A 57 13.25 9.70 -1.68
N SER A 58 14.18 9.62 -0.73
CA SER A 58 15.11 8.48 -0.63
C SER A 58 14.57 7.30 0.19
N ARG A 59 13.47 7.48 0.92
CA ARG A 59 12.74 6.40 1.60
C ARG A 59 11.52 6.03 0.78
N THR A 60 11.76 5.37 -0.36
CA THR A 60 10.68 4.70 -1.08
C THR A 60 10.23 3.50 -0.24
N ILE A 61 9.25 3.74 0.62
CA ILE A 61 8.56 2.70 1.39
C ILE A 61 8.11 1.65 0.38
N ARG A 62 8.55 0.41 0.55
CA ARG A 62 8.11 -0.68 -0.32
C ARG A 62 6.74 -1.17 0.10
N CYS A 63 5.99 -1.68 -0.86
CA CYS A 63 4.64 -2.21 -0.63
C CYS A 63 4.63 -3.29 0.48
N LEU A 64 5.66 -4.14 0.56
CA LEU A 64 5.80 -5.18 1.59
C LEU A 64 5.82 -4.62 3.03
N GLU A 65 6.20 -3.35 3.21
CA GLU A 65 6.33 -2.73 4.53
C GLU A 65 4.99 -2.26 5.09
N ILE A 66 3.97 -2.12 4.23
CA ILE A 66 2.67 -1.56 4.60
C ILE A 66 1.47 -2.47 4.28
N MET A 67 1.72 -3.59 3.62
CA MET A 67 0.67 -4.50 3.18
C MET A 67 -0.02 -5.22 4.34
N THR A 68 -1.28 -5.60 4.12
CA THR A 68 -1.88 -6.68 4.90
C THR A 68 -1.36 -8.01 4.38
N ALA A 69 -0.45 -8.63 5.14
CA ALA A 69 0.17 -9.89 4.78
C ALA A 69 -0.79 -11.08 4.92
N ASN A 70 -0.60 -12.10 4.08
CA ASN A 70 -1.36 -13.36 4.09
C ASN A 70 -2.89 -13.18 4.13
N PRO A 71 -3.48 -12.43 3.18
CA PRO A 71 -4.92 -12.22 3.14
C PRO A 71 -5.65 -13.56 3.03
N LYS A 72 -6.83 -13.66 3.66
CA LYS A 72 -7.65 -14.87 3.53
C LYS A 72 -8.12 -15.04 2.10
N THR A 73 -7.90 -16.22 1.55
CA THR A 73 -8.26 -16.58 0.18
C THR A 73 -9.32 -17.68 0.15
N ILE A 74 -9.97 -17.85 -1.00
CA ILE A 74 -10.87 -18.99 -1.27
C ILE A 74 -10.35 -19.78 -2.48
N ASP A 75 -10.45 -21.12 -2.44
CA ASP A 75 -10.10 -21.96 -3.60
C ASP A 75 -11.17 -21.80 -4.69
N ALA A 76 -10.75 -21.62 -5.93
CA ALA A 76 -11.59 -21.37 -7.09
C ALA A 76 -12.68 -22.45 -7.31
N ARG A 77 -12.42 -23.69 -6.86
CA ARG A 77 -13.34 -24.83 -6.98
C ARG A 77 -14.35 -24.93 -5.83
N LYS A 78 -14.20 -24.15 -4.76
CA LYS A 78 -15.19 -24.11 -3.67
C LYS A 78 -16.46 -23.44 -4.15
N SER A 79 -17.56 -23.70 -3.43
CA SER A 79 -18.84 -23.08 -3.75
C SER A 79 -18.88 -21.61 -3.35
N VAL A 80 -19.77 -20.85 -4.00
CA VAL A 80 -20.08 -19.47 -3.61
C VAL A 80 -20.58 -19.41 -2.16
N ALA A 81 -21.34 -20.41 -1.71
CA ALA A 81 -21.76 -20.52 -0.31
C ALA A 81 -20.56 -20.54 0.66
N ASN A 82 -19.48 -21.27 0.34
CA ASN A 82 -18.27 -21.22 1.16
C ASN A 82 -17.58 -19.85 1.14
N ALA A 83 -17.64 -19.13 0.01
CA ALA A 83 -17.13 -17.76 -0.03
C ALA A 83 -17.95 -16.83 0.89
N ILE A 84 -19.29 -16.94 0.87
CA ILE A 84 -20.20 -16.20 1.76
C ILE A 84 -19.88 -16.49 3.23
N GLU A 85 -19.71 -17.76 3.59
CA GLU A 85 -19.36 -18.15 4.97
C GLU A 85 -18.05 -17.50 5.44
N VAL A 86 -17.02 -17.49 4.58
CA VAL A 86 -15.74 -16.83 4.90
C VAL A 86 -15.93 -15.32 5.01
N MET A 87 -16.66 -14.70 4.07
CA MET A 87 -16.96 -13.27 4.10
C MET A 87 -17.68 -12.85 5.39
N GLN A 88 -18.75 -13.56 5.77
CA GLN A 88 -19.51 -13.30 6.99
C GLN A 88 -18.68 -13.53 8.25
N LYS A 89 -17.93 -14.64 8.31
CA LYS A 89 -17.14 -15.00 9.48
C LYS A 89 -16.07 -13.95 9.82
N TYR A 90 -15.49 -13.33 8.80
CA TYR A 90 -14.38 -12.39 8.98
C TYR A 90 -14.75 -10.93 8.68
N GLY A 91 -16.00 -10.65 8.31
CA GLY A 91 -16.46 -9.30 7.94
C GLY A 91 -15.79 -8.78 6.66
N TYR A 92 -15.49 -9.64 5.70
CA TYR A 92 -14.87 -9.26 4.43
C TYR A 92 -15.93 -9.12 3.33
N SER A 93 -15.88 -8.04 2.55
CA SER A 93 -16.76 -7.85 1.38
C SER A 93 -16.18 -8.38 0.07
N GLN A 94 -14.94 -8.86 0.10
CA GLN A 94 -14.24 -9.43 -1.05
C GLN A 94 -13.16 -10.41 -0.61
N LEU A 95 -12.87 -11.40 -1.46
CA LEU A 95 -11.86 -12.42 -1.22
C LEU A 95 -11.00 -12.65 -2.48
N PRO A 96 -9.67 -12.74 -2.34
CA PRO A 96 -8.82 -13.28 -3.39
C PRO A 96 -9.14 -14.75 -3.65
N VAL A 97 -9.29 -15.07 -4.93
CA VAL A 97 -9.57 -16.42 -5.41
C VAL A 97 -8.28 -17.04 -5.92
N VAL A 98 -7.94 -18.21 -5.39
CA VAL A 98 -6.73 -18.95 -5.73
C VAL A 98 -7.07 -20.29 -6.38
N ARG A 99 -6.27 -20.70 -7.36
CA ARG A 99 -6.25 -22.06 -7.90
C ARG A 99 -4.83 -22.57 -7.81
N THR A 100 -4.64 -23.72 -7.15
CA THR A 100 -3.32 -24.34 -6.97
C THR A 100 -2.25 -23.35 -6.45
N GLY A 101 -2.64 -22.47 -5.53
CA GLY A 101 -1.75 -21.47 -4.92
C GLY A 101 -1.47 -20.22 -5.75
N ARG A 102 -2.06 -20.08 -6.94
CA ARG A 102 -1.96 -18.90 -7.81
C ARG A 102 -3.25 -18.10 -7.80
N ILE A 103 -3.14 -16.78 -7.84
CA ILE A 103 -4.30 -15.89 -7.94
C ILE A 103 -4.94 -16.00 -9.32
N VAL A 104 -6.23 -16.29 -9.34
CA VAL A 104 -7.05 -16.34 -10.56
C VAL A 104 -8.02 -15.16 -10.67
N GLY A 105 -8.40 -14.54 -9.56
CA GLY A 105 -9.26 -13.36 -9.56
C GLY A 105 -9.67 -12.93 -8.16
N MET A 106 -10.73 -12.13 -8.06
CA MET A 106 -11.40 -11.78 -6.81
C MET A 106 -12.88 -12.14 -6.92
N ILE A 107 -13.48 -12.50 -5.80
CA ILE A 107 -14.93 -12.56 -5.64
C ILE A 107 -15.36 -11.47 -4.67
N THR A 108 -16.38 -10.71 -5.04
CA THR A 108 -16.96 -9.61 -4.26
C THR A 108 -18.40 -9.92 -3.88
N GLU A 109 -18.94 -9.22 -2.87
CA GLU A 109 -20.38 -9.25 -2.57
C GLU A 109 -21.24 -8.91 -3.80
N ARG A 110 -20.78 -8.00 -4.66
CA ARG A 110 -21.48 -7.63 -5.90
C ARG A 110 -21.61 -8.81 -6.85
N ASP A 111 -20.56 -9.62 -7.00
CA ASP A 111 -20.56 -10.80 -7.85
C ASP A 111 -21.55 -11.84 -7.32
N ILE A 112 -21.59 -12.01 -6.00
CA ILE A 112 -22.54 -12.89 -5.32
C ILE A 112 -23.97 -12.40 -5.55
N ILE A 113 -24.23 -11.10 -5.36
CA ILE A 113 -25.55 -10.48 -5.54
C ILE A 113 -26.05 -10.66 -6.98
N ARG A 114 -25.18 -10.46 -7.98
CA ARG A 114 -25.52 -10.63 -9.40
C ARG A 114 -25.88 -12.08 -9.78
N ASN A 115 -25.49 -13.05 -8.95
CA ASN A 115 -25.72 -14.48 -9.18
C ASN A 115 -26.73 -15.10 -8.20
N LEU A 116 -27.50 -14.28 -7.46
CA LEU A 116 -28.48 -14.75 -6.47
C LEU A 116 -29.59 -15.63 -7.04
N GLN A 117 -29.89 -15.53 -8.35
CA GLN A 117 -30.87 -16.43 -8.97
C GLN A 117 -30.42 -17.90 -9.03
N HIS A 118 -29.15 -18.16 -8.73
CA HIS A 118 -28.58 -19.49 -8.71
C HIS A 118 -28.33 -19.99 -7.29
N ASP A 119 -28.37 -21.32 -7.11
CA ASP A 119 -28.04 -21.96 -5.85
C ASP A 119 -26.54 -21.82 -5.53
N ALA A 120 -26.21 -20.95 -4.57
CA ALA A 120 -24.83 -20.65 -4.17
C ALA A 120 -24.05 -21.88 -3.68
N SER A 121 -24.74 -22.95 -3.26
CA SER A 121 -24.11 -24.20 -2.85
C SER A 121 -23.61 -25.05 -4.04
N LYS A 122 -24.17 -24.82 -5.24
CA LYS A 122 -23.90 -25.59 -6.46
C LYS A 122 -23.01 -24.87 -7.47
N ILE A 123 -22.85 -23.56 -7.34
CA ILE A 123 -21.96 -22.77 -8.20
C ILE A 123 -20.58 -22.66 -7.57
N SER A 124 -19.55 -22.97 -8.37
CA SER A 124 -18.16 -22.75 -8.00
C SER A 124 -17.78 -21.26 -8.08
N VAL A 125 -16.88 -20.83 -7.21
CA VAL A 125 -16.37 -19.45 -7.18
C VAL A 125 -15.79 -19.03 -8.53
N GLU A 126 -15.06 -19.92 -9.24
CA GLU A 126 -14.48 -19.59 -10.54
C GLU A 126 -15.51 -19.28 -11.64
N ALA A 127 -16.77 -19.72 -11.49
CA ALA A 127 -17.82 -19.44 -12.45
C ALA A 127 -18.41 -18.03 -12.32
N VAL A 128 -18.20 -17.37 -11.18
CA VAL A 128 -18.73 -16.02 -10.88
C VAL A 128 -17.64 -14.96 -10.74
N VAL A 129 -16.38 -15.38 -10.68
CA VAL A 129 -15.22 -14.49 -10.56
C VAL A 129 -15.09 -13.59 -11.78
N GLU A 130 -15.00 -12.28 -11.54
CA GLU A 130 -14.50 -11.36 -12.56
C GLU A 130 -12.98 -11.56 -12.72
N THR A 131 -12.55 -11.87 -13.94
CA THR A 131 -11.12 -12.07 -14.26
C THR A 131 -10.33 -10.76 -14.20
N SER A 132 -11.01 -9.61 -14.35
CA SER A 132 -10.48 -8.26 -14.10
C SER A 132 -10.39 -7.98 -12.60
N GLY A 133 -9.57 -8.75 -11.91
CA GLY A 133 -9.25 -8.50 -10.51
C GLY A 133 -8.40 -7.22 -10.34
N PRO A 134 -8.18 -6.80 -9.09
CA PRO A 134 -7.26 -5.73 -8.75
C PRO A 134 -5.86 -6.00 -9.33
N PRO A 135 -5.10 -4.94 -9.67
CA PRO A 135 -3.75 -5.05 -10.20
C PRO A 135 -2.86 -5.93 -9.32
N ARG A 136 -1.92 -6.63 -9.96
CA ARG A 136 -0.96 -7.51 -9.31
C ARG A 136 0.42 -6.89 -9.45
N ILE A 137 1.07 -6.61 -8.33
CA ILE A 137 2.34 -5.90 -8.28
C ILE A 137 3.33 -6.70 -7.43
N ASP A 138 4.63 -6.59 -7.71
CA ASP A 138 5.66 -7.20 -6.87
C ASP A 138 5.71 -6.52 -5.50
N GLU A 139 5.82 -7.27 -4.41
CA GLU A 139 5.80 -6.70 -3.06
C GLU A 139 6.98 -5.76 -2.76
N SER A 140 8.09 -5.87 -3.50
CA SER A 140 9.23 -4.96 -3.38
C SER A 140 9.02 -3.62 -4.07
N THR A 141 7.93 -3.46 -4.84
CA THR A 141 7.62 -2.23 -5.57
C THR A 141 7.47 -1.05 -4.60
N PRO A 142 8.07 0.11 -4.91
CA PRO A 142 7.84 1.34 -4.17
C PRO A 142 6.37 1.75 -4.13
N ILE A 143 5.90 2.26 -2.99
CA ILE A 143 4.48 2.59 -2.81
C ILE A 143 4.00 3.72 -3.73
N ASP A 144 4.85 4.73 -3.95
CA ASP A 144 4.58 5.87 -4.84
C ASP A 144 4.22 5.43 -6.27
N SER A 145 4.83 4.34 -6.73
CA SER A 145 4.60 3.74 -8.04
C SER A 145 3.20 3.11 -8.18
N ILE A 146 2.57 2.73 -7.06
CA ILE A 146 1.23 2.12 -7.06
C ILE A 146 0.12 3.09 -6.69
N LEU A 147 0.42 4.28 -6.13
CA LEU A 147 -0.61 5.26 -5.76
C LEU A 147 -1.57 5.61 -6.91
N PRO A 148 -1.10 5.85 -8.15
CA PRO A 148 -2.01 6.15 -9.27
C PRO A 148 -2.95 5.00 -9.63
N LEU A 149 -2.61 3.75 -9.29
CA LEU A 149 -3.49 2.60 -9.52
C LEU A 149 -4.77 2.70 -8.70
N PHE A 150 -4.75 3.41 -7.56
CA PHE A 150 -5.92 3.54 -6.71
C PHE A 150 -6.99 4.46 -7.31
N ASP A 151 -6.67 5.27 -8.32
CA ASP A 151 -7.66 6.10 -9.02
C ASP A 151 -8.72 5.25 -9.73
N LEU A 152 -8.32 4.05 -10.20
CA LEU A 152 -9.18 3.13 -10.92
C LEU A 152 -9.51 1.85 -10.12
N HIS A 153 -8.77 1.58 -9.05
CA HIS A 153 -8.87 0.34 -8.30
C HIS A 153 -8.98 0.57 -6.79
N GLN A 154 -9.80 -0.23 -6.10
CA GLN A 154 -9.95 -0.12 -4.64
C GLN A 154 -8.84 -0.84 -3.85
N ALA A 155 -8.11 -1.73 -4.52
CA ALA A 155 -7.05 -2.54 -3.93
C ALA A 155 -6.00 -2.92 -4.97
N VAL A 156 -4.83 -3.30 -4.48
CA VAL A 156 -3.72 -3.90 -5.24
C VAL A 156 -3.30 -5.18 -4.52
N LEU A 157 -3.12 -6.27 -5.27
CA LEU A 157 -2.59 -7.53 -4.76
C LEU A 157 -1.07 -7.55 -4.92
N LEU A 158 -0.38 -7.96 -3.88
CA LEU A 158 1.07 -8.05 -3.87
C LEU A 158 1.50 -9.50 -3.99
N LEU A 159 2.53 -9.70 -4.83
CA LEU A 159 3.09 -11.00 -5.12
C LEU A 159 4.55 -11.07 -4.63
N ASN A 160 4.91 -12.22 -4.07
CA ASN A 160 6.30 -12.64 -3.86
C ASN A 160 6.54 -13.90 -4.68
N GLN A 161 7.49 -13.85 -5.61
CA GLN A 161 7.82 -14.98 -6.50
C GLN A 161 6.56 -15.60 -7.17
N GLY A 162 5.62 -14.73 -7.59
CA GLY A 162 4.37 -15.13 -8.25
C GLY A 162 3.28 -15.72 -7.33
N ARG A 163 3.49 -15.74 -6.02
CA ARG A 163 2.50 -16.16 -5.01
C ARG A 163 1.92 -14.94 -4.31
N LEU A 164 0.64 -14.98 -3.98
CA LEU A 164 0.02 -13.91 -3.19
C LEU A 164 0.70 -13.80 -1.82
N SER A 165 1.29 -12.65 -1.54
CA SER A 165 1.93 -12.35 -0.26
C SER A 165 1.14 -11.33 0.56
N GLY A 166 0.43 -10.40 -0.10
CA GLY A 166 -0.33 -9.38 0.58
C GLY A 166 -1.37 -8.65 -0.27
N ILE A 167 -2.09 -7.74 0.38
CA ILE A 167 -3.01 -6.81 -0.25
C ILE A 167 -2.82 -5.42 0.36
N ILE A 168 -2.93 -4.38 -0.48
CA ILE A 168 -3.04 -2.99 -0.05
C ILE A 168 -4.39 -2.47 -0.53
N THR A 169 -5.16 -1.88 0.36
CA THR A 169 -6.45 -1.25 0.06
C THR A 169 -6.38 0.26 0.22
N ARG A 170 -7.34 0.99 -0.35
CA ARG A 170 -7.47 2.44 -0.14
C ARG A 170 -7.56 2.81 1.36
N SER A 171 -8.17 1.94 2.18
CA SER A 171 -8.23 2.13 3.63
C SER A 171 -6.86 2.06 4.30
N ASP A 172 -5.93 1.27 3.76
CA ASP A 172 -4.56 1.19 4.28
C ASP A 172 -3.77 2.45 3.92
N LEU A 173 -3.95 2.98 2.71
CA LEU A 173 -3.34 4.25 2.28
C LEU A 173 -3.85 5.45 3.12
N LEU A 174 -5.15 5.48 3.43
CA LEU A 174 -5.75 6.53 4.26
C LEU A 174 -5.15 6.57 5.67
N LYS A 175 -4.90 5.40 6.28
CA LYS A 175 -4.26 5.31 7.61
C LYS A 175 -2.83 5.87 7.61
N LEU A 176 -2.17 5.85 6.45
CA LEU A 176 -0.81 6.35 6.27
C LEU A 176 -0.76 7.81 5.81
N GLY A 177 -1.91 8.45 5.55
CA GLY A 177 -1.98 9.80 5.00
C GLY A 177 -1.53 9.89 3.54
N LEU A 178 -1.62 8.79 2.78
CA LEU A 178 -1.15 8.64 1.40
C LEU A 178 -2.30 8.61 0.38
N SER A 179 -3.44 9.24 0.71
CA SER A 179 -4.65 9.26 -0.14
C SER A 179 -4.84 10.54 -0.93
#